data_AF-A0A353E200-F1
#
_entry.id   AF-A0A353E200-F1
#
_cell.length_a   1.000
_cell.length_b   1.000
_cell.length_c   1.000
_cell.angle_alpha   90.00
_cell.angle_beta   90.00
_cell.angle_gamma   90.00
#
_symmetry.space_group_name_H-M   'P 1'
#
loop_
_entity.id
_entity.type
_entity.pdbx_description
1 polymer ?
#
loop_
_entity_poly.entity_id
_entity_poly.type
_entity_poly.pdbx_seq_one_letter_code
_entity_poly.pdbx_strand_id
1 'polypeptide(L)'
;MNLFNAILIGLKDIWSHKFRTLLTMFGIVLGVSSLVAMAAVITGMEKGMKESMIAMGGLDKIRIDDEDVPTWQDHLKNQAPGRLIKDVEALKASAPLITTISPEMRLDWRATRVTRQGRSASTSEIVGVWPAVLDMNLYEVEHGRFFCDLDEEFANSVCVIGTGVRDQLFGSPEEKGTEIVPIGEVLQVGGQPFTIVGMFKHYESEQERKLKELAKKQAKENEGGVKRQRGWSGAKKWGDAFWRKNNVVYMPLNTAWIKFRAASNEDQTPDPRLTDIDIKIADLDLLEPALQQARNVMLVTHNGINDFEFDTQENQINDIRTRIRNMRISQGVIAGLSLLVGGIGIMNIMLAS
;
A
#
# COMPACT_ATOMS: atom_id res chain seq x y z
N MET A 1 -38.68 45.36 29.54
CA MET A 1 -38.98 44.02 29.00
C MET A 1 -37.74 43.18 29.20
N ASN A 2 -37.72 42.29 30.20
CA ASN A 2 -36.50 41.55 30.56
C ASN A 2 -36.23 40.49 29.49
N LEU A 3 -34.98 40.40 29.02
CA LEU A 3 -34.52 39.42 28.03
C LEU A 3 -34.95 37.98 28.38
N PHE A 4 -34.97 37.68 29.68
CA PHE A 4 -35.45 36.41 30.23
C PHE A 4 -36.91 36.11 29.88
N ASN A 5 -37.80 37.12 29.97
CA ASN A 5 -39.21 36.93 29.60
C ASN A 5 -39.40 36.74 28.10
N ALA A 6 -38.59 37.38 27.26
CA ALA A 6 -38.63 37.19 25.81
C ALA A 6 -38.20 35.76 25.41
N ILE A 7 -37.14 35.24 26.04
CA ILE A 7 -36.69 33.85 25.84
C ILE A 7 -37.75 32.85 26.31
N LEU A 8 -38.38 33.10 27.47
CA LEU A 8 -39.42 32.23 28.02
C LEU A 8 -40.66 32.16 27.11
N ILE A 9 -41.08 33.30 26.55
CA ILE A 9 -42.19 33.36 25.58
C ILE A 9 -41.82 32.60 24.30
N GLY A 10 -40.61 32.80 23.75
CA GLY A 10 -40.16 32.08 22.57
C GLY A 10 -40.10 30.55 22.75
N LEU A 11 -39.63 30.08 23.91
CA LEU A 11 -39.64 28.66 24.28
C LEU A 11 -41.06 28.09 24.36
N LYS A 12 -42.00 28.84 24.95
CA LYS A 12 -43.41 28.44 25.04
C LYS A 12 -44.05 28.33 23.65
N ASP A 13 -43.69 29.22 22.73
CA ASP A 13 -44.20 29.22 21.36
C ASP A 13 -43.64 28.06 20.52
N ILE A 14 -42.36 27.72 20.71
CA ILE A 14 -41.78 26.50 20.15
C ILE A 14 -42.51 25.24 20.66
N TRP A 15 -42.88 25.23 21.94
CA TRP A 15 -43.56 24.09 22.56
C TRP A 15 -45.03 23.96 22.13
N SER A 16 -45.66 25.05 21.68
CA SER A 16 -47.03 25.04 21.14
C SER A 16 -47.07 24.45 19.72
N HIS A 17 -46.05 24.70 18.90
CA HIS A 17 -45.96 24.26 17.50
C HIS A 17 -44.98 23.09 17.27
N LYS A 18 -45.14 22.02 18.04
CA LYS A 18 -44.22 20.86 18.08
C LYS A 18 -43.87 20.26 16.70
N PHE A 19 -44.86 20.08 15.82
CA PHE A 19 -44.63 19.47 14.50
C PHE A 19 -43.81 20.38 13.58
N ARG A 20 -44.07 21.69 13.64
CA ARG A 20 -43.38 22.72 12.86
C ARG A 20 -41.91 22.83 13.28
N THR A 21 -41.69 22.91 14.59
CA THR A 21 -40.33 22.96 15.16
C THR A 21 -39.55 21.68 14.87
N LEU A 22 -40.20 20.52 14.95
CA LEU A 22 -39.55 19.24 14.66
C LEU A 22 -39.13 19.14 13.19
N LEU A 23 -40.00 19.50 12.24
CA LEU A 23 -39.70 19.42 10.81
C LEU A 23 -38.57 20.39 10.40
N THR A 24 -38.56 21.61 10.96
CA THR A 24 -37.51 22.60 10.71
C THR A 24 -36.17 22.17 11.31
N MET A 25 -36.15 21.69 12.55
CA MET A 25 -34.93 21.15 13.16
C MET A 25 -34.40 19.91 12.43
N PHE A 26 -35.28 19.00 11.99
CA PHE A 26 -34.86 17.80 11.28
C PHE A 26 -34.16 18.12 9.96
N GLY A 27 -34.66 19.11 9.20
CA GLY A 27 -34.01 19.57 7.97
C GLY A 27 -32.59 20.12 8.22
N ILE A 28 -32.42 20.94 9.26
CA ILE A 28 -31.11 21.47 9.64
C ILE A 28 -30.17 20.35 10.10
N VAL A 29 -30.65 19.46 10.97
CA VAL A 29 -29.85 18.36 11.52
C VAL A 29 -29.39 17.41 10.43
N LEU A 30 -30.27 16.99 9.51
CA LEU A 30 -29.89 16.12 8.40
C LEU A 30 -28.92 16.80 7.43
N GLY A 31 -29.13 18.08 7.12
CA GLY A 31 -28.25 18.84 6.24
C GLY A 31 -26.83 18.97 6.82
N VAL A 32 -26.72 19.38 8.09
CA VAL A 32 -25.43 19.51 8.77
C VAL A 32 -24.77 18.14 8.97
N SER A 33 -25.54 17.11 9.36
CA SER A 33 -25.00 15.76 9.59
C SER A 33 -24.44 15.14 8.32
N SER A 34 -25.12 15.29 7.18
CA SER A 34 -24.64 14.82 5.87
C SER A 34 -23.32 15.49 5.48
N LEU A 35 -23.22 16.80 5.68
CA LEU A 35 -22.01 17.58 5.37
C LEU A 35 -20.82 17.14 6.23
N VAL A 36 -21.02 16.99 7.54
CA VAL A 36 -19.98 16.55 8.48
C VAL A 36 -19.57 15.10 8.19
N ALA A 37 -20.52 14.21 7.90
CA ALA A 37 -20.23 12.82 7.55
C ALA A 37 -19.36 12.73 6.28
N MET A 38 -19.73 13.46 5.23
CA MET A 38 -18.95 13.48 3.99
C MET A 38 -17.56 14.10 4.18
N ALA A 39 -17.44 15.15 5.00
CA ALA A 39 -16.15 15.75 5.34
C ALA A 39 -15.22 14.74 6.02
N ALA A 40 -15.76 13.98 6.98
CA ALA A 40 -15.03 12.94 7.70
C ALA A 40 -14.59 11.80 6.77
N VAL A 41 -15.43 11.40 5.80
CA VAL A 41 -15.07 10.41 4.78
C VAL A 41 -13.90 10.89 3.94
N ILE A 42 -13.94 12.13 3.43
CA ILE A 42 -12.86 12.69 2.60
C ILE A 42 -11.54 12.78 3.38
N THR A 43 -11.56 13.31 4.60
CA THR A 43 -10.34 13.35 5.44
C THR A 43 -9.83 11.95 5.79
N GLY A 44 -10.73 10.99 6.00
CA GLY A 44 -10.38 9.58 6.19
C GLY A 44 -9.69 8.98 4.96
N MET A 45 -10.18 9.27 3.75
CA MET A 45 -9.58 8.83 2.49
C MET A 45 -8.21 9.48 2.25
N GLU A 46 -8.07 10.78 2.52
CA GLU A 46 -6.78 11.49 2.43
C GLU A 46 -5.72 10.88 3.35
N LYS A 47 -6.13 10.57 4.59
CA LYS A 47 -5.24 9.90 5.55
C LYS A 47 -4.88 8.49 5.09
N GLY A 48 -5.85 7.68 4.68
CA GLY A 48 -5.62 6.32 4.20
C GLY A 48 -4.73 6.27 2.96
N MET A 49 -4.88 7.23 2.03
CA MET A 49 -4.01 7.40 0.88
C MET A 49 -2.56 7.68 1.32
N LYS A 50 -2.35 8.61 2.26
CA LYS A 50 -1.00 8.91 2.77
C LYS A 50 -0.36 7.70 3.43
N GLU A 51 -1.12 6.94 4.24
CA GLU A 51 -0.63 5.73 4.88
C GLU A 51 -0.29 4.64 3.85
N SER A 52 -1.12 4.44 2.82
CA SER A 52 -0.86 3.51 1.71
C SER A 52 0.37 3.89 0.90
N MET A 53 0.55 5.17 0.60
CA MET A 53 1.72 5.70 -0.11
C MET A 53 3.03 5.44 0.64
N ILE A 54 3.03 5.65 1.97
CA ILE A 54 4.18 5.32 2.82
C ILE A 54 4.41 3.80 2.84
N ALA A 55 3.35 3.00 2.87
CA ALA A 55 3.47 1.55 2.82
C ALA A 55 4.12 1.05 1.51
N MET A 56 3.91 1.76 0.38
CA MET A 56 4.48 1.43 -0.92
C MET A 56 5.93 1.95 -1.15
N GLY A 57 6.56 2.58 -0.15
CA GLY A 57 7.98 2.98 -0.20
C GLY A 57 8.24 4.48 -0.23
N GLY A 58 7.19 5.31 -0.33
CA GLY A 58 7.30 6.77 -0.35
C GLY A 58 7.15 7.39 -1.74
N LEU A 59 7.20 8.73 -1.79
CA LEU A 59 7.08 9.54 -3.02
C LEU A 59 8.35 9.54 -3.88
N ASP A 60 9.46 9.35 -3.20
CA ASP A 60 10.84 9.36 -3.69
C ASP A 60 11.23 8.04 -4.37
N LYS A 61 10.37 7.02 -4.30
CA LYS A 61 10.54 5.73 -4.95
C LYS A 61 10.05 5.79 -6.40
N ILE A 62 10.88 5.28 -7.30
CA ILE A 62 10.60 5.17 -8.73
C ILE A 62 10.94 3.77 -9.16
N ARG A 63 10.07 3.19 -9.98
CA ARG A 63 10.25 1.86 -10.54
C ARG A 63 10.57 1.98 -12.02
N ILE A 64 11.54 1.20 -12.48
CA ILE A 64 11.91 1.13 -13.90
C ILE A 64 11.33 -0.16 -14.47
N ASP A 65 10.40 0.02 -15.39
CA ASP A 65 9.71 -1.07 -16.07
C ASP A 65 10.19 -1.27 -17.51
N ASP A 66 10.03 -2.48 -18.05
CA ASP A 66 10.11 -2.70 -19.49
C ASP A 66 8.86 -2.09 -20.12
N GLU A 67 9.05 -1.35 -21.21
CA GLU A 67 7.98 -0.75 -22.01
C GLU A 67 8.13 -1.19 -23.46
N ASP A 68 7.00 -1.29 -24.18
CA ASP A 68 7.06 -1.56 -25.62
C ASP A 68 7.83 -0.45 -26.33
N VAL A 69 8.75 -0.85 -27.24
CA VAL A 69 9.51 0.13 -28.01
C VAL A 69 8.57 1.06 -28.79
N PRO A 70 8.87 2.37 -28.84
CA PRO A 70 8.08 3.32 -29.59
C PRO A 70 7.93 2.91 -31.06
N THR A 71 6.84 3.34 -31.70
CA THR A 71 6.51 3.00 -33.09
C THR A 71 7.63 3.35 -34.09
N TRP A 72 8.46 4.37 -33.82
CA TRP A 72 9.60 4.72 -34.66
C TRP A 72 10.84 3.82 -34.47
N GLN A 73 10.90 3.06 -33.37
CA GLN A 73 11.93 2.07 -33.05
C GLN A 73 11.44 0.63 -33.18
N ASP A 74 10.25 0.38 -33.73
CA ASP A 74 9.67 -0.96 -33.84
C ASP A 74 10.58 -1.97 -34.57
N HIS A 75 11.37 -1.50 -35.55
CA HIS A 75 12.37 -2.31 -36.26
C HIS A 75 13.53 -2.80 -35.38
N LEU A 76 13.73 -2.21 -34.18
CA LEU A 76 14.74 -2.57 -33.20
C LEU A 76 14.19 -3.43 -32.05
N LYS A 77 12.89 -3.76 -32.04
CA LYS A 77 12.24 -4.52 -30.96
C LYS A 77 12.97 -5.81 -30.60
N ASN A 78 13.45 -6.55 -31.61
CA ASN A 78 14.17 -7.80 -31.42
C ASN A 78 15.62 -7.64 -30.92
N GLN A 79 16.14 -6.41 -30.87
CA GLN A 79 17.49 -6.09 -30.40
C GLN A 79 17.48 -5.48 -28.99
N ALA A 80 16.30 -5.27 -28.40
CA ALA A 80 16.12 -4.76 -27.05
C ALA A 80 16.72 -5.75 -26.03
N PRO A 81 17.74 -5.34 -25.24
CA PRO A 81 18.35 -6.23 -24.27
C PRO A 81 17.45 -6.51 -23.06
N GLY A 82 16.44 -5.64 -22.81
CA GLY A 82 15.65 -5.65 -21.58
C GLY A 82 16.50 -5.26 -20.36
N ARG A 83 15.90 -5.36 -19.17
CA ARG A 83 16.57 -5.01 -17.90
C ARG A 83 17.52 -6.10 -17.42
N LEU A 84 18.78 -5.72 -17.26
CA LEU A 84 19.89 -6.57 -16.86
C LEU A 84 20.61 -6.00 -15.65
N ILE A 85 21.38 -6.84 -14.96
CA ILE A 85 22.17 -6.39 -13.80
C ILE A 85 23.23 -5.33 -14.17
N LYS A 86 23.72 -5.36 -15.43
CA LYS A 86 24.65 -4.35 -15.96
C LYS A 86 24.06 -2.93 -15.90
N ASP A 87 22.74 -2.80 -16.03
CA ASP A 87 22.06 -1.50 -16.05
C ASP A 87 22.05 -0.90 -14.64
N VAL A 88 21.84 -1.76 -13.65
CA VAL A 88 21.90 -1.43 -12.22
C VAL A 88 23.29 -0.95 -11.83
N GLU A 89 24.34 -1.64 -12.29
CA GLU A 89 25.73 -1.24 -12.06
C GLU A 89 26.06 0.10 -12.74
N ALA A 90 25.60 0.30 -13.98
CA ALA A 90 25.79 1.54 -14.71
C ALA A 90 25.06 2.72 -14.03
N LEU A 91 23.83 2.51 -13.56
CA LEU A 91 23.06 3.49 -12.79
C LEU A 91 23.78 3.85 -11.49
N LYS A 92 24.26 2.86 -10.75
CA LYS A 92 25.03 3.08 -9.51
C LYS A 92 26.31 3.88 -9.74
N ALA A 93 26.99 3.67 -10.88
CA ALA A 93 28.22 4.37 -11.21
C ALA A 93 28.00 5.78 -11.77
N SER A 94 26.93 5.98 -12.55
CA SER A 94 26.77 7.16 -13.42
C SER A 94 25.63 8.10 -13.02
N ALA A 95 24.81 7.74 -12.02
CA ALA A 95 23.68 8.53 -11.55
C ALA A 95 23.80 8.88 -10.04
N PRO A 96 24.58 9.92 -9.65
CA PRO A 96 24.79 10.31 -8.25
C PRO A 96 23.56 10.96 -7.60
N LEU A 97 22.54 11.35 -8.36
CA LEU A 97 21.28 11.84 -7.81
C LEU A 97 20.40 10.73 -7.20
N ILE A 98 20.69 9.47 -7.54
CA ILE A 98 20.01 8.30 -7.02
C ILE A 98 20.72 7.87 -5.72
N THR A 99 19.97 7.79 -4.62
CA THR A 99 20.51 7.43 -3.30
C THR A 99 20.60 5.93 -3.10
N THR A 100 19.56 5.21 -3.53
CA THR A 100 19.42 3.77 -3.27
C THR A 100 18.88 3.11 -4.53
N ILE A 101 19.45 1.95 -4.86
CA ILE A 101 19.04 1.14 -6.01
C ILE A 101 18.86 -0.29 -5.53
N SER A 102 17.76 -0.93 -5.91
CA SER A 102 17.53 -2.34 -5.68
C SER A 102 16.99 -2.98 -6.96
N PRO A 103 17.71 -3.92 -7.57
CA PRO A 103 17.13 -4.82 -8.56
C PRO A 103 16.08 -5.73 -7.90
N GLU A 104 14.98 -6.00 -8.62
CA GLU A 104 13.98 -6.98 -8.24
C GLU A 104 13.92 -8.11 -9.28
N MET A 105 13.94 -9.35 -8.81
CA MET A 105 13.58 -10.51 -9.60
C MET A 105 12.41 -11.24 -8.95
N ARG A 106 11.21 -11.00 -9.48
CA ARG A 106 9.98 -11.58 -8.97
C ARG A 106 9.78 -12.97 -9.57
N LEU A 107 9.55 -13.94 -8.71
CA LEU A 107 9.12 -15.27 -9.14
C LEU A 107 7.62 -15.23 -9.44
N ASP A 108 7.20 -15.90 -10.51
CA ASP A 108 5.78 -15.99 -10.85
C ASP A 108 5.03 -16.68 -9.69
N TRP A 109 4.17 -15.91 -9.03
CA TRP A 109 3.36 -16.35 -7.90
C TRP A 109 2.34 -17.43 -8.28
N ARG A 110 1.99 -17.58 -9.57
CA ARG A 110 1.12 -18.65 -10.06
C ARG A 110 1.84 -19.99 -10.15
N ALA A 111 3.13 -19.96 -10.47
CA ALA A 111 3.99 -21.13 -10.57
C ALA A 111 4.66 -21.47 -9.23
N THR A 112 4.99 -20.47 -8.43
CA THR A 112 5.81 -20.61 -7.23
C THR A 112 4.94 -20.51 -5.97
N ARG A 113 4.77 -21.64 -5.28
CA ARG A 113 4.07 -21.69 -4.01
C ARG A 113 5.03 -21.70 -2.83
N VAL A 114 4.65 -20.98 -1.80
CA VAL A 114 5.30 -21.03 -0.50
C VAL A 114 4.56 -22.04 0.38
N THR A 115 5.25 -23.11 0.77
CA THR A 115 4.65 -24.24 1.47
C THR A 115 5.47 -24.66 2.68
N ARG A 116 4.77 -25.24 3.67
CA ARG A 116 5.35 -25.84 4.87
C ARG A 116 4.40 -26.90 5.40
N GLN A 117 4.89 -28.13 5.64
CA GLN A 117 4.13 -29.19 6.32
C GLN A 117 2.70 -29.39 5.76
N GLY A 118 2.55 -29.36 4.43
CA GLY A 118 1.26 -29.51 3.75
C GLY A 118 0.35 -28.26 3.75
N ARG A 119 0.76 -27.16 4.39
CA ARG A 119 0.10 -25.84 4.28
C ARG A 119 0.76 -25.00 3.20
N SER A 120 -0.03 -24.18 2.52
CA SER A 120 0.44 -23.20 1.53
C SER A 120 0.01 -21.80 1.91
N ALA A 121 0.89 -20.82 1.75
CA ALA A 121 0.57 -19.41 1.90
C ALA A 121 0.26 -18.78 0.55
N SER A 122 -0.76 -17.92 0.52
CA SER A 122 -0.96 -16.93 -0.52
C SER A 122 -0.03 -15.76 -0.24
N THR A 123 1.00 -15.64 -1.06
CA THR A 123 1.93 -14.51 -1.08
C THR A 123 1.48 -13.47 -2.09
N SER A 124 1.67 -12.19 -1.77
CA SER A 124 1.60 -11.10 -2.73
C SER A 124 2.79 -11.18 -3.69
N GLU A 125 3.99 -11.33 -3.13
CA GLU A 125 5.24 -11.23 -3.88
C GLU A 125 6.27 -12.19 -3.29
N ILE A 126 7.00 -12.86 -4.18
CA ILE A 126 8.16 -13.69 -3.86
C ILE A 126 9.30 -13.13 -4.72
N VAL A 127 10.24 -12.44 -4.10
CA VAL A 127 11.19 -11.60 -4.85
C VAL A 127 12.61 -11.82 -4.35
N GLY A 128 13.52 -11.98 -5.31
CA GLY A 128 14.96 -11.84 -5.11
C GLY A 128 15.33 -10.36 -5.18
N VAL A 129 15.95 -9.83 -4.13
CA VAL A 129 16.22 -8.39 -3.97
C VAL A 129 17.55 -8.16 -3.28
N TRP A 130 18.10 -6.96 -3.43
CA TRP A 130 19.28 -6.55 -2.67
C TRP A 130 18.95 -6.10 -1.24
N PRO A 131 19.94 -6.12 -0.32
CA PRO A 131 19.77 -5.64 1.05
C PRO A 131 19.18 -4.23 1.16
N ALA A 132 19.48 -3.38 0.17
CA ALA A 132 19.00 -2.00 0.03
C ALA A 132 17.46 -1.87 -0.02
N VAL A 133 16.74 -2.94 -0.37
CA VAL A 133 15.27 -2.92 -0.44
C VAL A 133 14.61 -2.60 0.90
N LEU A 134 15.29 -2.88 2.02
CA LEU A 134 14.75 -2.68 3.36
C LEU A 134 14.42 -1.20 3.60
N ASP A 135 15.37 -0.32 3.28
CA ASP A 135 15.22 1.13 3.38
C ASP A 135 14.35 1.69 2.24
N MET A 136 14.41 1.06 1.07
CA MET A 136 13.63 1.44 -0.09
C MET A 136 12.12 1.26 0.12
N ASN A 137 11.69 0.10 0.62
CA ASN A 137 10.28 -0.19 0.85
C ASN A 137 9.83 0.13 2.28
N LEU A 138 10.69 0.79 3.07
CA LEU A 138 10.43 1.19 4.47
C LEU A 138 9.93 0.00 5.31
N TYR A 139 10.65 -1.12 5.21
CA TYR A 139 10.41 -2.30 6.02
C TYR A 139 11.18 -2.22 7.34
N GLU A 140 10.55 -2.67 8.42
CA GLU A 140 11.14 -2.84 9.74
C GLU A 140 11.14 -4.34 10.05
N VAL A 141 12.31 -4.87 10.39
CA VAL A 141 12.42 -6.25 10.88
C VAL A 141 12.06 -6.25 12.36
N GLU A 142 11.01 -6.99 12.71
CA GLU A 142 10.54 -7.10 14.10
C GLU A 142 11.32 -8.19 14.83
N HIS A 143 11.57 -9.32 14.16
CA HIS A 143 12.27 -10.45 14.75
C HIS A 143 13.38 -10.92 13.81
N GLY A 144 14.55 -11.24 14.38
CA GLY A 144 15.70 -11.78 13.64
C GLY A 144 16.52 -10.69 12.97
N ARG A 145 16.94 -10.93 11.73
CA ARG A 145 17.73 -9.98 10.93
C ARG A 145 17.29 -9.97 9.47
N PHE A 146 17.60 -8.87 8.78
CA PHE A 146 17.62 -8.89 7.32
C PHE A 146 18.87 -9.62 6.81
N PHE A 147 18.85 -10.08 5.55
CA PHE A 147 20.05 -10.62 4.93
C PHE A 147 21.02 -9.48 4.58
N CYS A 148 22.32 -9.76 4.63
CA CYS A 148 23.38 -8.79 4.39
C CYS A 148 24.09 -9.04 3.06
N ASP A 149 25.02 -8.16 2.68
CA ASP A 149 25.76 -8.27 1.44
C ASP A 149 26.52 -9.61 1.31
N LEU A 150 26.98 -10.20 2.42
CA LEU A 150 27.61 -11.53 2.40
C LEU A 150 26.60 -12.65 2.05
N ASP A 151 25.36 -12.55 2.52
CA ASP A 151 24.32 -13.53 2.16
C ASP A 151 23.95 -13.44 0.68
N GLU A 152 24.01 -12.22 0.12
CA GLU A 152 23.86 -11.95 -1.31
C GLU A 152 25.05 -12.51 -2.11
N GLU A 153 26.27 -12.22 -1.69
CA GLU A 153 27.50 -12.67 -2.38
C GLU A 153 27.64 -14.21 -2.40
N PHE A 154 27.36 -14.88 -1.28
CA PHE A 154 27.44 -16.34 -1.18
C PHE A 154 26.18 -17.07 -1.66
N ALA A 155 25.14 -16.34 -2.09
CA ALA A 155 23.84 -16.90 -2.46
C ALA A 155 23.27 -17.86 -1.39
N ASN A 156 23.33 -17.42 -0.13
CA ASN A 156 22.84 -18.20 1.00
C ASN A 156 21.32 -18.42 0.89
N SER A 157 20.87 -19.65 1.17
CA SER A 157 19.46 -20.04 1.09
C SER A 157 18.63 -19.53 2.27
N VAL A 158 18.56 -18.22 2.41
CA VAL A 158 17.88 -17.51 3.49
C VAL A 158 16.71 -16.71 2.95
N CYS A 159 15.68 -16.53 3.76
CA CYS A 159 14.55 -15.67 3.42
C CYS A 159 14.04 -14.88 4.62
N VAL A 160 13.36 -13.79 4.32
CA VAL A 160 12.66 -12.93 5.28
C VAL A 160 11.20 -12.88 4.86
N ILE A 161 10.31 -13.09 5.83
CA ILE A 161 8.88 -13.24 5.56
C ILE A 161 8.05 -12.13 6.21
N GLY A 162 6.93 -11.80 5.57
CA GLY A 162 5.90 -10.97 6.16
C GLY A 162 5.00 -11.72 7.15
N THR A 163 4.35 -10.96 8.04
CA THR A 163 3.44 -11.50 9.07
C THR A 163 2.25 -12.27 8.51
N GLY A 164 1.74 -11.89 7.33
CA GLY A 164 0.65 -12.58 6.65
C GLY A 164 1.05 -13.97 6.15
N VAL A 165 2.32 -14.16 5.77
CA VAL A 165 2.87 -15.47 5.42
C VAL A 165 3.02 -16.34 6.66
N ARG A 166 3.51 -15.77 7.77
CA ARG A 166 3.57 -16.45 9.07
C ARG A 166 2.19 -16.95 9.46
N ASP A 167 1.17 -16.10 9.46
CA ASP A 167 -0.18 -16.44 9.94
C ASP A 167 -0.79 -17.60 9.17
N GLN A 168 -0.54 -17.68 7.87
CA GLN A 168 -1.06 -18.74 7.01
C GLN A 168 -0.35 -20.08 7.22
N LEU A 169 0.96 -20.07 7.45
CA LEU A 169 1.75 -21.30 7.59
C LEU A 169 1.79 -21.81 9.03
N PHE A 170 2.03 -20.91 9.99
CA PHE A 170 2.24 -21.23 11.39
C PHE A 170 0.98 -21.04 12.25
N GLY A 171 -0.04 -20.36 11.74
CA GLY A 171 -1.23 -19.94 12.49
C GLY A 171 -1.10 -18.52 13.01
N SER A 172 -2.22 -17.87 13.33
CA SER A 172 -2.20 -16.51 13.88
C SER A 172 -1.88 -16.51 15.39
N PRO A 173 -1.16 -15.51 15.92
CA PRO A 173 -0.96 -15.35 17.37
C PRO A 173 -2.28 -15.31 18.16
N GLU A 174 -3.35 -14.81 17.53
CA GLU A 174 -4.69 -14.72 18.14
C GLU A 174 -5.36 -16.09 18.29
N GLU A 175 -5.05 -17.06 17.43
CA GLU A 175 -5.56 -18.44 17.51
C GLU A 175 -4.82 -19.28 18.56
N LYS A 176 -3.50 -19.06 18.70
CA LYS A 176 -2.66 -19.86 19.61
C LYS A 176 -2.42 -19.22 20.97
N GLY A 177 -2.73 -17.93 21.14
CA GLY A 177 -2.52 -17.19 22.40
C GLY A 177 -1.05 -16.86 22.70
N THR A 178 -0.12 -17.20 21.81
CA THR A 178 1.32 -16.93 21.93
C THR A 178 1.85 -16.37 20.61
N GLU A 179 2.78 -15.41 20.69
CA GLU A 179 3.47 -14.92 19.51
C GLU A 179 4.34 -16.02 18.89
N ILE A 180 4.18 -16.23 17.58
CA ILE A 180 4.92 -17.25 16.85
C ILE A 180 6.05 -16.56 16.11
N VAL A 181 7.28 -16.88 16.48
CA VAL A 181 8.49 -16.34 15.85
C VAL A 181 9.18 -17.47 15.07
N PRO A 182 8.98 -17.56 13.74
CA PRO A 182 9.43 -18.70 12.95
C PRO A 182 10.90 -18.60 12.49
N ILE A 183 11.80 -18.06 13.31
CA ILE A 183 13.22 -17.90 12.93
C ILE A 183 13.95 -19.25 13.02
N GLY A 184 14.80 -19.54 12.04
CA GLY A 184 15.55 -20.79 11.92
C GLY A 184 14.75 -21.94 11.32
N GLU A 185 13.45 -21.73 11.10
CA GLU A 185 12.58 -22.71 10.47
C GLU A 185 12.78 -22.74 8.95
N VAL A 186 12.58 -23.92 8.37
CA VAL A 186 12.72 -24.13 6.92
C VAL A 186 11.37 -23.99 6.22
N LEU A 187 11.38 -23.21 5.14
CA LEU A 187 10.28 -22.93 4.25
C LEU A 187 10.56 -23.53 2.87
N GLN A 188 9.56 -24.08 2.21
CA GLN A 188 9.69 -24.55 0.82
C GLN A 188 9.11 -23.49 -0.12
N VAL A 189 9.97 -22.81 -0.88
CA VAL A 189 9.57 -21.84 -1.90
C VAL A 189 9.78 -22.49 -3.26
N GLY A 190 8.71 -22.76 -4.01
CA GLY A 190 8.82 -23.43 -5.30
C GLY A 190 9.50 -24.81 -5.25
N GLY A 191 9.40 -25.50 -4.11
CA GLY A 191 10.07 -26.79 -3.86
C GLY A 191 11.54 -26.70 -3.45
N GLN A 192 12.09 -25.49 -3.28
CA GLN A 192 13.44 -25.26 -2.78
C GLN A 192 13.41 -24.88 -1.29
N PRO A 193 14.31 -25.43 -0.45
CA PRO A 193 14.38 -25.09 0.96
C PRO A 193 15.06 -23.72 1.18
N PHE A 194 14.45 -22.91 2.04
CA PHE A 194 14.96 -21.63 2.53
C PHE A 194 14.83 -21.55 4.05
N THR A 195 15.84 -21.02 4.72
CA THR A 195 15.82 -20.80 6.17
C THR A 195 15.32 -19.40 6.48
N ILE A 196 14.33 -19.28 7.36
CA ILE A 196 13.81 -17.97 7.78
C ILE A 196 14.81 -17.31 8.72
N VAL A 197 15.40 -16.20 8.31
CA VAL A 197 16.37 -15.42 9.13
C VAL A 197 15.76 -14.19 9.78
N GLY A 198 14.61 -13.74 9.28
CA GLY A 198 13.91 -12.59 9.82
C GLY A 198 12.43 -12.57 9.50
N MET A 199 11.71 -11.75 10.24
CA MET A 199 10.30 -11.48 10.04
C MET A 199 10.03 -9.98 10.13
N PHE A 200 9.29 -9.46 9.16
CA PHE A 200 8.87 -8.06 9.17
C PHE A 200 7.80 -7.79 10.21
N LYS A 201 7.74 -6.54 10.64
CA LYS A 201 6.66 -6.01 11.48
C LYS A 201 5.30 -6.15 10.80
N HIS A 202 4.24 -6.31 11.59
CA HIS A 202 2.88 -6.25 11.05
C HIS A 202 2.53 -4.81 10.64
N TYR A 203 2.11 -4.64 9.39
CA TYR A 203 1.64 -3.36 8.86
C TYR A 203 0.12 -3.36 8.76
N GLU A 204 -0.53 -2.39 9.36
CA GLU A 204 -1.97 -2.19 9.24
C GLU A 204 -2.28 -0.71 9.23
N SER A 205 -3.44 -0.34 8.67
CA SER A 205 -3.89 1.04 8.75
C SER A 205 -4.18 1.43 10.21
N GLU A 206 -3.99 2.70 10.54
CA GLU A 206 -4.30 3.21 11.88
C GLU A 206 -5.79 3.00 12.24
N GLN A 207 -6.66 3.02 11.24
CA GLN A 207 -8.08 2.76 11.41
C GLN A 207 -8.33 1.31 11.82
N GLU A 208 -7.72 0.35 11.13
CA GLU A 208 -7.84 -1.08 11.46
C GLU A 208 -7.25 -1.40 12.82
N ARG A 209 -6.09 -0.82 13.17
CA ARG A 209 -5.50 -0.98 14.51
C ARG A 209 -6.47 -0.55 15.60
N LYS A 210 -7.05 0.65 15.48
CA LYS A 210 -8.04 1.18 16.44
C LYS A 210 -9.30 0.31 16.52
N LEU A 211 -9.78 -0.17 15.37
CA LEU A 211 -10.95 -1.06 15.33
C LEU A 211 -10.66 -2.40 16.02
N LYS A 212 -9.48 -3.00 15.81
CA LYS A 212 -9.04 -4.20 16.53
C LYS A 212 -8.88 -3.96 18.03
N GLU A 213 -8.32 -2.83 18.44
CA GLU A 213 -8.21 -2.47 19.86
C GLU A 213 -9.58 -2.33 20.53
N LEU A 214 -10.54 -1.69 19.87
CA LEU A 214 -11.92 -1.57 20.34
C LEU A 214 -12.57 -2.96 20.45
N ALA A 215 -12.38 -3.81 19.46
CA ALA A 215 -12.89 -5.18 19.47
C ALA A 215 -12.30 -6.00 20.62
N LYS A 216 -10.99 -5.87 20.87
CA LYS A 216 -10.31 -6.53 22.00
C LYS A 216 -10.83 -6.04 23.35
N LYS A 217 -11.13 -4.74 23.49
CA LYS A 217 -11.77 -4.19 24.70
C LYS A 217 -13.19 -4.74 24.89
N GLN A 218 -14.00 -4.73 23.83
CA GLN A 218 -15.37 -5.29 23.86
C GLN A 218 -15.39 -6.80 24.10
N ALA A 219 -14.39 -7.55 23.62
CA ALA A 219 -14.26 -8.98 23.85
C ALA A 219 -13.86 -9.29 25.30
N LYS A 220 -12.99 -8.47 25.90
CA LYS A 220 -12.65 -8.56 27.33
C LYS A 220 -13.84 -8.19 28.23
N GLU A 221 -14.68 -7.23 27.82
CA GLU A 221 -15.90 -6.86 28.55
C GLU A 221 -16.99 -7.96 28.48
N ASN A 222 -16.99 -8.81 27.44
CA ASN A 222 -17.99 -9.86 27.23
C ASN A 222 -17.54 -11.27 27.68
N GLU A 223 -16.62 -11.38 28.64
CA GLU A 223 -16.03 -12.66 29.11
C GLU A 223 -17.02 -13.68 29.71
N GLY A 224 -18.33 -13.39 29.78
CA GLY A 224 -19.38 -14.33 30.24
C GLY A 224 -20.21 -15.01 29.14
N GLY A 225 -20.04 -14.66 27.86
CA GLY A 225 -20.84 -15.16 26.75
C GLY A 225 -20.15 -16.21 25.89
N VAL A 226 -20.90 -17.19 25.37
CA VAL A 226 -20.40 -18.19 24.39
C VAL A 226 -19.61 -17.48 23.30
N LYS A 227 -18.30 -17.78 23.21
CA LYS A 227 -17.40 -17.26 22.17
C LYS A 227 -17.89 -17.76 20.81
N ARG A 228 -18.84 -17.05 20.20
CA ARG A 228 -19.10 -17.18 18.76
C ARG A 228 -17.84 -16.69 18.08
N GLN A 229 -17.07 -17.64 17.56
CA GLN A 229 -15.91 -17.41 16.70
C GLN A 229 -16.40 -16.80 15.38
N ARG A 230 -16.93 -15.58 15.42
CA ARG A 230 -16.93 -14.70 14.26
C ARG A 230 -15.49 -14.24 14.16
N GLY A 231 -14.67 -15.01 13.44
CA GLY A 231 -13.38 -14.51 12.99
C GLY A 231 -13.62 -13.13 12.41
N TRP A 232 -12.83 -12.16 12.86
CA TRP A 232 -12.78 -10.83 12.25
C TRP A 232 -12.27 -11.02 10.82
N SER A 233 -13.17 -11.42 9.92
CA SER A 233 -12.95 -11.28 8.49
C SER A 233 -13.25 -9.83 8.18
N GLY A 234 -12.36 -8.92 8.63
CA GLY A 234 -12.16 -7.68 7.90
C GLY A 234 -11.99 -8.12 6.46
N ALA A 235 -12.91 -7.68 5.59
CA ALA A 235 -12.96 -8.13 4.20
C ALA A 235 -11.53 -8.09 3.68
N LYS A 236 -10.92 -9.28 3.44
CA LYS A 236 -9.55 -9.38 2.95
C LYS A 236 -9.57 -8.68 1.61
N LYS A 237 -9.23 -7.39 1.58
CA LYS A 237 -9.11 -6.60 0.37
C LYS A 237 -7.84 -7.08 -0.29
N TRP A 238 -7.98 -8.17 -1.05
CA TRP A 238 -6.96 -8.66 -1.95
C TRP A 238 -6.45 -7.47 -2.77
N GLY A 239 -5.15 -7.20 -2.69
CA GLY A 239 -4.51 -6.09 -3.40
C GLY A 239 -4.37 -4.76 -2.64
N ASP A 240 -4.77 -4.67 -1.36
CA ASP A 240 -4.46 -3.48 -0.55
C ASP A 240 -2.95 -3.38 -0.22
N ALA A 241 -2.41 -2.16 -0.08
CA ALA A 241 -0.98 -1.92 0.13
C ALA A 241 -0.45 -2.62 1.39
N PHE A 242 -1.22 -2.61 2.49
CA PHE A 242 -0.85 -3.31 3.74
C PHE A 242 -0.91 -4.82 3.58
N TRP A 243 -1.88 -5.33 2.83
CA TRP A 243 -1.95 -6.76 2.53
C TRP A 243 -0.74 -7.19 1.70
N ARG A 244 -0.36 -6.42 0.67
CA ARG A 244 0.85 -6.69 -0.12
C ARG A 244 2.07 -6.74 0.80
N LYS A 245 2.28 -5.68 1.59
CA LYS A 245 3.41 -5.54 2.53
C LYS A 245 3.51 -6.67 3.56
N ASN A 246 2.40 -7.21 4.03
CA ASN A 246 2.41 -8.32 4.97
C ASN A 246 2.56 -9.70 4.33
N ASN A 247 2.31 -9.85 3.03
CA ASN A 247 2.32 -11.14 2.34
C ASN A 247 3.51 -11.26 1.38
N VAL A 248 4.66 -10.69 1.74
CA VAL A 248 5.90 -10.80 0.97
C VAL A 248 6.82 -11.89 1.48
N VAL A 249 7.64 -12.42 0.58
CA VAL A 249 8.81 -13.23 0.89
C VAL A 249 10.00 -12.65 0.12
N TYR A 250 10.99 -12.15 0.86
CA TYR A 250 12.24 -11.66 0.28
C TYR A 250 13.36 -12.67 0.47
N MET A 251 14.18 -12.80 -0.55
CA MET A 251 15.39 -13.60 -0.53
C MET A 251 16.51 -12.85 -1.27
N PRO A 252 17.77 -13.21 -1.07
CA PRO A 252 18.87 -12.61 -1.81
C PRO A 252 18.69 -12.82 -3.32
N LEU A 253 18.95 -11.79 -4.13
CA LEU A 253 18.75 -11.81 -5.58
C LEU A 253 19.56 -12.93 -6.25
N ASN A 254 20.85 -13.05 -5.90
CA ASN A 254 21.71 -14.12 -6.39
C ASN A 254 21.18 -15.51 -6.04
N THR A 255 20.58 -15.67 -4.85
CA THR A 255 19.97 -16.95 -4.45
C THR A 255 18.76 -17.27 -5.29
N ALA A 256 17.89 -16.27 -5.51
CA ALA A 256 16.74 -16.43 -6.37
C ALA A 256 17.19 -16.79 -7.80
N TRP A 257 18.22 -16.12 -8.32
CA TRP A 257 18.75 -16.39 -9.65
C TRP A 257 19.28 -17.83 -9.74
N ILE A 258 20.24 -18.22 -8.90
CA ILE A 258 20.87 -19.54 -8.97
C ILE A 258 19.84 -20.67 -8.81
N LYS A 259 18.88 -20.53 -7.90
CA LYS A 259 17.91 -21.59 -7.61
C LYS A 259 16.74 -21.67 -8.58
N PHE A 260 16.34 -20.56 -9.19
CA PHE A 260 15.15 -20.49 -10.04
C PHE A 260 15.44 -20.17 -11.52
N ARG A 261 16.72 -20.06 -11.92
CA ARG A 261 17.17 -19.91 -13.32
C ARG A 261 16.56 -20.93 -14.29
N ALA A 262 16.28 -22.15 -13.82
CA ALA A 262 15.70 -23.22 -14.66
C ALA A 262 14.17 -23.09 -14.85
N ALA A 263 13.49 -22.26 -14.05
CA ALA A 263 12.05 -22.04 -14.14
C ALA A 263 11.68 -20.86 -15.05
N SER A 264 12.63 -19.95 -15.34
CA SER A 264 12.49 -18.92 -16.36
C SER A 264 12.76 -19.53 -17.74
N ASN A 265 11.70 -20.01 -18.40
CA ASN A 265 11.73 -20.64 -19.73
C ASN A 265 12.04 -19.66 -20.91
N GLU A 266 12.73 -18.54 -20.66
CA GLU A 266 13.10 -17.58 -21.68
C GLU A 266 14.60 -17.31 -21.68
N ASP A 267 15.22 -17.80 -22.76
CA ASP A 267 16.58 -17.58 -23.24
C ASP A 267 17.76 -17.98 -22.34
N GLN A 268 18.74 -18.61 -23.01
CA GLN A 268 20.07 -18.95 -22.51
C GLN A 268 20.95 -17.71 -22.23
N THR A 269 20.34 -16.62 -21.74
CA THR A 269 21.07 -15.42 -21.35
C THR A 269 21.89 -15.72 -20.07
N PRO A 270 23.19 -15.34 -20.04
CA PRO A 270 24.03 -15.54 -18.86
C PRO A 270 23.55 -14.78 -17.63
N ASP A 271 22.87 -13.65 -17.84
CA ASP A 271 22.55 -12.65 -16.83
C ASP A 271 21.11 -12.78 -16.30
N PRO A 272 20.87 -12.45 -15.02
CA PRO A 272 19.53 -12.40 -14.46
C PRO A 272 18.70 -11.33 -15.17
N ARG A 273 17.62 -11.75 -15.84
CA ARG A 273 16.57 -10.83 -16.29
C ARG A 273 15.83 -10.31 -15.06
N LEU A 274 15.85 -9.00 -14.90
CA LEU A 274 15.20 -8.33 -13.78
C LEU A 274 13.72 -8.12 -14.11
N THR A 275 12.86 -8.27 -13.10
CA THR A 275 11.42 -7.97 -13.24
C THR A 275 11.16 -6.48 -13.19
N ASP A 276 11.93 -5.76 -12.38
CA ASP A 276 11.93 -4.31 -12.29
C ASP A 276 13.20 -3.82 -11.56
N ILE A 277 13.51 -2.54 -11.70
CA ILE A 277 14.59 -1.89 -10.94
C ILE A 277 13.97 -0.76 -10.16
N ASP A 278 14.04 -0.84 -8.83
CA ASP A 278 13.59 0.24 -7.98
C ASP A 278 14.76 1.17 -7.64
N ILE A 279 14.49 2.47 -7.72
CA ILE A 279 15.43 3.53 -7.37
C ILE A 279 14.78 4.52 -6.39
N LYS A 280 15.60 5.12 -5.53
CA LYS A 280 15.21 6.25 -4.68
C LYS A 280 16.05 7.48 -4.97
N ILE A 281 15.41 8.64 -4.86
CA ILE A 281 16.06 9.94 -5.05
C ILE A 281 16.18 10.63 -3.69
N ALA A 282 17.26 11.40 -3.49
CA ALA A 282 17.48 12.14 -2.25
C ALA A 282 16.43 13.23 -2.01
N ASP A 283 16.05 13.91 -3.09
CA ASP A 283 15.21 15.09 -3.06
C ASP A 283 14.22 15.05 -4.24
N LEU A 284 12.94 15.29 -3.93
CA LEU A 284 11.87 15.37 -4.92
C LEU A 284 12.05 16.58 -5.85
N ASP A 285 12.72 17.64 -5.39
CA ASP A 285 13.01 18.81 -6.22
C ASP A 285 14.01 18.47 -7.35
N LEU A 286 14.76 17.38 -7.19
CA LEU A 286 15.73 16.87 -8.17
C LEU A 286 15.19 15.67 -8.95
N LEU A 287 13.89 15.37 -8.84
CA LEU A 287 13.24 14.25 -9.52
C LEU A 287 13.48 14.27 -11.03
N GLU A 288 13.14 15.38 -11.69
CA GLU A 288 13.28 15.52 -13.15
C GLU A 288 14.74 15.40 -13.62
N PRO A 289 15.73 16.12 -13.03
CA PRO A 289 17.15 15.91 -13.34
C PRO A 289 17.62 14.47 -13.12
N ALA A 290 17.20 13.81 -12.03
CA ALA A 290 17.59 12.45 -11.71
C ALA A 290 17.01 11.43 -12.69
N LEU A 291 15.74 11.59 -13.08
CA LEU A 291 15.10 10.77 -14.11
C LEU A 291 15.78 10.95 -15.46
N GLN A 292 16.11 12.18 -15.84
CA GLN A 292 16.84 12.43 -17.08
C GLN A 292 18.23 11.79 -17.06
N GLN A 293 18.91 11.82 -15.92
CA GLN A 293 20.19 11.16 -15.75
C GLN A 293 20.07 9.63 -15.85
N ALA A 294 19.13 9.04 -15.13
CA ALA A 294 18.84 7.60 -15.20
C ALA A 294 18.51 7.19 -16.64
N ARG A 295 17.68 7.96 -17.34
CA ARG A 295 17.33 7.74 -18.74
C ARG A 295 18.56 7.74 -19.64
N ASN A 296 19.46 8.71 -19.48
CA ASN A 296 20.68 8.78 -20.30
C ASN A 296 21.58 7.55 -20.08
N VAL A 297 21.69 7.07 -18.84
CA VAL A 297 22.47 5.88 -18.50
C VAL A 297 21.84 4.62 -19.11
N MET A 298 20.51 4.45 -18.94
CA MET A 298 19.77 3.34 -19.53
C MET A 298 19.86 3.34 -21.06
N LEU A 299 19.75 4.50 -21.71
CA LEU A 299 19.93 4.60 -23.17
C LEU A 299 21.31 4.12 -23.63
N VAL A 300 22.37 4.39 -22.85
CA VAL A 300 23.71 3.89 -23.18
C VAL A 300 23.77 2.37 -23.08
N THR A 301 23.22 1.78 -22.02
CA THR A 301 23.27 0.32 -21.81
C THR A 301 22.28 -0.46 -22.69
N HIS A 302 21.25 0.22 -23.20
CA HIS A 302 20.22 -0.29 -24.12
C HIS A 302 20.51 0.07 -25.60
N ASN A 303 21.73 0.52 -25.93
CA ASN A 303 22.15 0.85 -27.30
C ASN A 303 21.25 1.90 -28.01
N GLY A 304 20.66 2.82 -27.23
CA GLY A 304 19.77 3.88 -27.71
C GLY A 304 18.31 3.45 -27.93
N ILE A 305 17.94 2.22 -27.55
CA ILE A 305 16.57 1.72 -27.62
C ILE A 305 15.79 2.24 -26.39
N ASN A 306 14.56 2.71 -26.62
CA ASN A 306 13.64 3.13 -25.55
C ASN A 306 12.65 1.99 -25.25
N ASP A 307 13.13 0.94 -24.62
CA ASP A 307 12.37 -0.24 -24.18
C ASP A 307 12.06 -0.21 -22.67
N PHE A 308 12.10 0.98 -22.06
CA PHE A 308 11.87 1.15 -20.62
C PHE A 308 11.09 2.41 -20.31
N GLU A 309 10.37 2.36 -19.18
CA GLU A 309 9.67 3.50 -18.60
C GLU A 309 10.00 3.70 -17.13
N PHE A 310 9.75 4.92 -16.64
CA PHE A 310 9.87 5.25 -15.22
C PHE A 310 8.46 5.44 -14.64
N ASP A 311 8.05 4.51 -13.78
CA ASP A 311 6.80 4.60 -13.02
C ASP A 311 7.07 5.33 -11.70
N THR A 312 6.55 6.55 -11.60
CA THR A 312 6.67 7.41 -10.41
C THR A 312 5.40 7.38 -9.59
N GLN A 313 5.55 7.46 -8.27
CA GLN A 313 4.40 7.54 -7.37
C GLN A 313 3.61 8.85 -7.50
N GLU A 314 4.23 9.91 -8.04
CA GLU A 314 3.56 11.18 -8.29
C GLU A 314 2.40 11.05 -9.27
N ASN A 315 2.56 10.27 -10.35
CA ASN A 315 1.48 10.05 -11.32
C ASN A 315 0.25 9.43 -10.65
N GLN A 316 0.46 8.41 -9.80
CA GLN A 316 -0.63 7.77 -9.05
C GLN A 316 -1.28 8.73 -8.05
N ILE A 317 -0.50 9.60 -7.40
CA ILE A 317 -1.02 10.55 -6.41
C ILE A 317 -1.77 11.70 -7.07
N ASN A 318 -1.33 12.17 -8.24
CA ASN A 318 -2.02 13.21 -8.98
C ASN A 318 -3.42 12.74 -9.42
N ASP A 319 -3.56 11.48 -9.82
CA ASP A 319 -4.85 10.86 -10.09
C ASP A 319 -5.76 10.83 -8.86
N ILE A 320 -5.23 10.38 -7.72
CA ILE A 320 -6.02 10.31 -6.48
C ILE A 320 -6.36 11.72 -5.98
N ARG A 321 -5.42 12.66 -6.03
CA ARG A 321 -5.62 14.07 -5.65
C ARG A 321 -6.71 14.69 -6.53
N THR A 322 -6.73 14.38 -7.81
CA THR A 322 -7.78 14.84 -8.74
C THR A 322 -9.14 14.26 -8.36
N ARG A 323 -9.23 12.97 -8.01
CA ARG A 323 -10.47 12.37 -7.51
C ARG A 323 -10.94 13.02 -6.21
N ILE A 324 -10.04 13.25 -5.25
CA ILE A 324 -10.34 13.90 -3.97
C ILE A 324 -10.82 15.34 -4.18
N ARG A 325 -10.17 16.09 -5.08
CA ARG A 325 -10.62 17.42 -5.47
C ARG A 325 -12.04 17.41 -6.03
N ASN A 326 -12.35 16.47 -6.92
CA ASN A 326 -13.70 16.33 -7.49
C ASN A 326 -14.75 15.97 -6.42
N MET A 327 -14.38 15.13 -5.44
CA MET A 327 -15.23 14.84 -4.28
C MET A 327 -15.44 16.07 -3.37
N ARG A 328 -14.40 16.88 -3.14
CA ARG A 328 -14.54 18.14 -2.39
C ARG A 328 -15.44 19.14 -3.11
N ILE A 329 -15.30 19.26 -4.44
CA ILE A 329 -16.17 20.14 -5.25
C ILE A 329 -17.62 19.67 -5.17
N SER A 330 -17.88 18.37 -5.37
CA SER A 330 -19.24 17.83 -5.25
C SER A 330 -19.82 18.00 -3.85
N GLN A 331 -19.02 17.82 -2.79
CA GLN A 331 -19.43 18.16 -1.42
C GLN A 331 -19.81 19.63 -1.29
N GLY A 332 -19.03 20.55 -1.86
CA GLY A 332 -19.32 21.98 -1.87
C GLY A 332 -20.65 22.31 -2.57
N VAL A 333 -20.92 21.67 -3.72
CA VAL A 333 -22.20 21.83 -4.45
C VAL A 333 -23.36 21.27 -3.63
N ILE A 334 -23.21 20.07 -3.05
CA ILE A 334 -24.25 19.43 -2.21
C ILE A 334 -24.52 20.27 -0.96
N ALA A 335 -23.49 20.81 -0.33
CA ALA A 335 -23.60 21.72 0.81
C ALA A 335 -24.36 22.99 0.43
N GLY A 336 -24.01 23.59 -0.71
CA GLY A 336 -24.68 24.77 -1.25
C GLY A 336 -26.17 24.52 -1.53
N LEU A 337 -26.50 23.41 -2.20
CA LEU A 337 -27.87 23.02 -2.47
C LEU A 337 -28.65 22.71 -1.18
N SER A 338 -28.02 22.03 -0.22
CA SER A 338 -28.65 21.71 1.07
C SER A 338 -28.95 22.96 1.89
N LEU A 339 -28.04 23.94 1.88
CA LEU A 339 -28.26 25.24 2.53
C LEU A 339 -29.42 26.01 1.87
N LEU A 340 -29.46 26.01 0.53
CA LEU A 340 -30.51 26.69 -0.24
C LEU A 340 -31.88 26.03 0.01
N VAL A 341 -31.98 24.71 -0.14
CA VAL A 341 -33.22 23.96 0.08
C VAL A 341 -33.67 24.06 1.54
N GLY A 342 -32.74 23.95 2.50
CA GLY A 342 -33.01 24.15 3.92
C GLY A 342 -33.54 25.56 4.21
N GLY A 343 -32.94 26.59 3.61
CA GLY A 343 -33.36 27.99 3.72
C GLY A 343 -34.77 28.22 3.17
N ILE A 344 -35.07 27.71 1.96
CA ILE A 344 -36.41 27.77 1.38
C ILE A 344 -37.43 27.03 2.24
N GLY A 345 -37.07 25.85 2.76
CA GLY A 345 -37.93 25.06 3.64
C GLY A 345 -38.31 25.80 4.92
N ILE A 346 -37.33 26.43 5.57
CA ILE A 346 -37.57 27.26 6.77
C ILE A 346 -38.45 28.46 6.42
N MET A 347 -38.16 29.14 5.31
CA MET A 347 -38.93 30.30 4.85
C MET A 347 -40.38 29.95 4.55
N ASN A 348 -40.64 28.86 3.82
CA ASN A 348 -41.99 28.41 3.51
C ASN A 348 -42.76 28.02 4.77
N ILE A 349 -42.11 27.35 5.72
CA ILE A 349 -42.75 26.97 6.98
C ILE A 349 -43.06 28.20 7.85
N MET A 350 -42.23 29.25 7.79
CA MET A 350 -42.49 30.52 8.46
C MET A 350 -43.60 31.33 7.78
N LEU A 351 -43.65 31.37 6.45
CA LEU A 351 -44.63 32.12 5.67
C LEU A 351 -46.02 31.45 5.63
N ALA A 352 -46.09 30.12 5.74
CA ALA A 352 -47.34 29.37 5.77
C ALA A 352 -48.08 29.47 7.13
N SER A 353 -47.69 30.42 7.99
CA SER A 353 -48.24 30.63 9.33
C SER A 353 -49.03 31.91 9.47
#